data_AF-A0A3B4X0J4-F1
#
_entry.id   AF-A0A3B4X0J4-F1
#
_cell.length_a   1.000
_cell.length_b   1.000
_cell.length_c   1.000
_cell.angle_alpha   90.00
_cell.angle_beta   90.00
_cell.angle_gamma   90.00
#
_symmetry.space_group_name_H-M   'P 1'
#
loop_
_entity.id
_entity.type
_entity.pdbx_description
1 polymer ?
#
loop_
_entity_poly.entity_id
_entity_poly.type
_entity_poly.pdbx_seq_one_letter_code
_entity_poly.pdbx_strand_id
1 'polypeptide(L)'
;TFNFQIKFELGQRPVVSNVIFGFLLAGVEKMLEVEFACPCNPTWNKVFVVPFFLIPAVTASLLMQLIHRCSCKDYKKMLCCFLPPIVWMALMLLDGHYMVCATTNWLGTFETADKTYLKWCAPTNMTVHSSEELLHHSHRFYILSQVRKKIQL
;
A
#
# COMPACT_ATOMS: atom_id res chain seq x y z
N THR A 1 35.73 7.14 -28.24
CA THR A 1 35.59 6.31 -27.02
C THR A 1 34.53 6.83 -26.04
N PHE A 2 34.39 8.14 -25.84
CA PHE A 2 33.39 8.74 -24.92
C PHE A 2 31.90 8.50 -25.26
N ASN A 3 31.54 8.31 -26.53
CA ASN A 3 30.14 8.14 -26.95
C ASN A 3 29.60 6.69 -26.70
N PHE A 4 30.49 5.71 -26.54
CA PHE A 4 30.10 4.32 -26.26
C PHE A 4 29.77 4.10 -24.77
N GLN A 5 30.44 4.83 -23.89
CA GLN A 5 30.24 4.76 -22.43
C GLN A 5 28.91 5.40 -22.02
N ILE A 6 28.48 6.50 -22.68
CA ILE A 6 27.17 7.12 -22.47
C ILE A 6 26.03 6.19 -22.92
N LYS A 7 26.21 5.46 -24.04
CA LYS A 7 25.23 4.44 -24.47
C LYS A 7 25.20 3.21 -23.56
N PHE A 8 26.29 2.89 -22.88
CA PHE A 8 26.38 1.77 -21.94
C PHE A 8 25.70 2.08 -20.59
N GLU A 9 25.74 3.34 -20.14
CA GLU A 9 25.01 3.84 -18.96
C GLU A 9 23.51 4.08 -19.23
N LEU A 10 23.13 4.51 -20.45
CA LEU A 10 21.71 4.62 -20.87
C LEU A 10 21.02 3.26 -21.12
N GLY A 11 21.78 2.16 -21.08
CA GLY A 11 21.31 0.78 -21.25
C GLY A 11 21.24 -0.03 -19.95
N GLN A 12 21.37 0.60 -18.77
CA GLN A 12 21.36 -0.10 -17.49
C GLN A 12 19.95 -0.46 -17.00
N ARG A 13 19.49 -1.60 -17.52
CA ARG A 13 18.53 -2.60 -17.04
C ARG A 13 17.20 -2.10 -16.41
N PRO A 14 16.03 -2.53 -16.93
CA PRO A 14 14.70 -2.24 -16.34
C PRO A 14 14.56 -2.64 -14.86
N VAL A 15 15.47 -3.48 -14.37
CA VAL A 15 15.60 -3.87 -12.96
C VAL A 15 15.98 -2.71 -12.05
N VAL A 16 16.93 -1.84 -12.41
CA VAL A 16 17.37 -0.73 -11.54
C VAL A 16 16.26 0.31 -11.39
N SER A 17 15.58 0.64 -12.49
CA SER A 17 14.42 1.52 -12.46
C SER A 17 13.27 0.94 -11.61
N ASN A 18 13.00 -0.37 -11.71
CA ASN A 18 12.00 -1.04 -10.87
C ASN A 18 12.34 -0.97 -9.37
N VAL A 19 13.61 -1.11 -9.00
CA VAL A 19 14.05 -1.00 -7.60
C VAL A 19 13.80 0.41 -7.08
N ILE A 20 14.19 1.45 -7.84
CA ILE A 20 13.96 2.85 -7.45
C ILE A 20 12.46 3.14 -7.32
N PHE A 21 11.65 2.68 -8.28
CA PHE A 21 10.19 2.80 -8.20
C PHE A 21 9.61 2.07 -6.98
N GLY A 22 10.15 0.91 -6.62
CA GLY A 22 9.77 0.19 -5.41
C GLY A 22 9.99 1.03 -4.14
N PHE A 23 11.16 1.66 -4.01
CA PHE A 23 11.45 2.56 -2.89
C PHE A 23 10.54 3.79 -2.89
N LEU A 24 10.27 4.39 -4.05
CA LEU A 24 9.34 5.51 -4.16
C LEU A 24 7.92 5.11 -3.74
N LEU A 25 7.44 3.95 -4.20
CA LEU A 25 6.14 3.41 -3.82
C LEU A 25 6.07 3.12 -2.31
N ALA A 26 7.12 2.57 -1.71
CA ALA A 26 7.18 2.38 -0.26
C ALA A 26 7.14 3.73 0.51
N GLY A 27 7.81 4.76 0.00
CA GLY A 27 7.73 6.11 0.57
C GLY A 27 6.33 6.71 0.48
N VAL A 28 5.69 6.60 -0.67
CA VAL A 28 4.31 7.08 -0.88
C VAL A 28 3.33 6.34 0.04
N GLU A 29 3.48 5.01 0.17
CA GLU A 29 2.66 4.21 1.07
C GLU A 29 2.73 4.72 2.50
N LYS A 30 3.94 5.02 3.00
CA LYS A 30 4.13 5.59 4.34
C LYS A 30 3.48 6.96 4.52
N MET A 31 3.51 7.80 3.49
CA MET A 31 2.82 9.10 3.54
C MET A 31 1.30 8.92 3.60
N LEU A 32 0.75 8.00 2.80
CA LEU A 32 -0.68 7.70 2.84
C LEU A 32 -1.11 7.07 4.17
N GLU A 33 -0.30 6.19 4.78
CA GLU A 33 -0.55 5.61 6.11
C GLU A 33 -0.69 6.71 7.19
N VAL A 34 0.14 7.76 7.11
CA VAL A 34 0.13 8.89 8.05
C VAL A 34 -1.09 9.79 7.86
N GLU A 35 -1.57 9.98 6.63
CA GLU A 35 -2.74 10.84 6.36
C GLU A 35 -4.07 10.09 6.41
N PHE A 36 -4.05 8.77 6.23
CA PHE A 36 -5.27 7.98 6.14
C PHE A 36 -6.03 7.96 7.48
N ALA A 37 -7.32 8.27 7.39
CA ALA A 37 -8.31 8.13 8.44
C ALA A 37 -9.57 7.49 7.86
N CYS A 38 -9.99 6.35 8.39
CA CYS A 38 -11.15 5.63 7.89
C CYS A 38 -12.44 6.36 8.32
N PRO A 39 -13.34 6.69 7.38
CA PRO A 39 -14.62 7.32 7.72
C PRO A 39 -15.56 6.22 8.25
N CYS A 40 -15.46 5.87 9.55
CA CYS A 40 -16.09 4.76 10.27
C CYS A 40 -17.60 4.55 10.05
N ASN A 41 -17.98 4.24 8.80
CA ASN A 41 -19.32 4.11 8.29
C ASN A 41 -19.33 2.97 7.26
N PRO A 42 -20.07 1.88 7.53
CA PRO A 42 -19.96 0.64 6.77
C PRO A 42 -20.24 0.76 5.28
N THR A 43 -21.08 1.73 4.89
CA THR A 43 -21.45 1.96 3.48
C THR A 43 -20.32 2.62 2.71
N TRP A 44 -19.53 3.48 3.37
CA TRP A 44 -18.50 4.31 2.73
C TRP A 44 -17.10 3.75 2.89
N ASN A 45 -16.85 2.92 3.91
CA ASN A 45 -15.55 2.31 4.21
C ASN A 45 -14.89 1.66 2.98
N LYS A 46 -15.62 0.79 2.26
CA LYS A 46 -15.08 0.10 1.08
C LYS A 46 -14.81 1.05 -0.08
N VAL A 47 -15.77 1.93 -0.37
CA VAL A 47 -15.67 2.88 -1.49
C VAL A 47 -14.52 3.86 -1.27
N PHE A 48 -14.30 4.26 -0.02
CA PHE A 48 -13.23 5.20 0.35
C PHE A 48 -11.83 4.62 0.14
N VAL A 49 -11.64 3.32 0.37
CA VAL A 49 -10.33 2.66 0.26
C VAL A 49 -9.93 2.39 -1.21
N VAL A 50 -10.89 2.10 -2.10
CA VAL A 50 -10.64 1.78 -3.51
C VAL A 50 -9.72 2.76 -4.26
N PRO A 51 -9.92 4.09 -4.21
CA PRO A 51 -9.06 5.02 -4.93
C PRO A 51 -7.59 4.99 -4.48
N PHE A 52 -7.32 4.72 -3.19
CA PHE A 52 -5.94 4.59 -2.68
C PHE A 52 -5.23 3.35 -3.24
N PHE A 53 -5.96 2.30 -3.59
CA PHE A 53 -5.40 1.14 -4.29
C PHE A 53 -5.21 1.42 -5.79
N LEU A 54 -6.24 1.95 -6.45
CA LEU A 54 -6.26 2.05 -7.91
C LEU A 54 -5.41 3.20 -8.45
N ILE A 55 -5.45 4.38 -7.83
CA ILE A 55 -4.77 5.56 -8.38
C ILE A 55 -3.26 5.33 -8.46
N PRO A 56 -2.54 4.92 -7.40
CA PRO A 56 -1.09 4.75 -7.48
C PRO A 56 -0.68 3.53 -8.32
N ALA A 57 -1.51 2.49 -8.36
CA ALA A 57 -1.29 1.34 -9.24
C ALA A 57 -1.37 1.74 -10.73
N VAL A 58 -2.40 2.50 -11.11
CA VAL A 58 -2.59 2.98 -12.49
C VAL A 58 -1.50 3.98 -12.87
N THR A 59 -1.18 4.95 -11.99
CA THR A 59 -0.13 5.95 -12.29
C THR A 59 1.23 5.29 -12.43
N ALA A 60 1.61 4.37 -11.53
CA ALA A 60 2.86 3.61 -11.65
C ALA A 60 2.89 2.80 -12.95
N SER A 61 1.79 2.13 -13.31
CA SER A 61 1.69 1.36 -14.56
C SER A 61 1.89 2.23 -15.79
N LEU A 62 1.30 3.43 -15.84
CA LEU A 62 1.45 4.37 -16.95
C LEU A 62 2.88 4.91 -17.04
N LEU A 63 3.48 5.31 -15.91
CA LEU A 63 4.86 5.78 -15.86
C LEU A 63 5.84 4.72 -16.38
N MET A 64 5.65 3.46 -15.99
CA MET A 64 6.46 2.34 -16.46
C MET A 64 6.30 2.09 -17.96
N GLN A 65 5.07 2.22 -18.48
CA GLN A 65 4.82 2.12 -19.93
C GLN A 65 5.54 3.23 -20.71
N LEU A 66 5.58 4.45 -20.19
CA LEU A 66 6.28 5.58 -20.81
C LEU A 66 7.81 5.40 -20.80
N ILE A 67 8.38 4.94 -19.68
CA ILE A 67 9.83 4.81 -19.51
C ILE A 67 10.38 3.62 -20.30
N HIS A 68 9.76 2.45 -20.17
CA HIS A 68 10.30 1.20 -20.71
C HIS A 68 9.69 0.75 -22.05
N ARG A 69 8.70 1.48 -22.59
CA ARG A 69 7.92 1.11 -23.80
C ARG A 69 7.56 -0.38 -23.78
N CYS A 70 6.90 -0.78 -22.70
CA CYS A 70 6.52 -2.16 -22.43
C CYS A 70 5.78 -2.74 -23.66
N SER A 71 6.22 -3.90 -24.15
CA SER A 71 5.59 -4.57 -25.28
C SER A 71 4.93 -5.85 -24.81
N CYS A 72 3.63 -5.99 -25.10
CA CYS A 72 2.88 -7.22 -24.80
C CYS A 72 3.38 -8.45 -25.59
N LYS A 73 4.29 -8.26 -26.56
CA LYS A 73 4.90 -9.36 -27.32
C LYS A 73 6.01 -10.08 -26.55
N ASP A 74 6.57 -9.46 -25.52
CA ASP A 74 7.65 -10.01 -24.71
C ASP A 74 7.18 -10.13 -23.26
N TYR A 75 6.87 -11.36 -22.84
CA TYR A 75 6.32 -11.66 -21.51
C TYR A 75 7.25 -11.19 -20.37
N LYS A 76 8.57 -11.19 -20.56
CA LYS A 76 9.52 -10.71 -19.54
C LYS A 76 9.42 -9.19 -19.37
N LYS A 77 9.30 -8.46 -20.48
CA LYS A 77 9.10 -7.00 -20.45
C LYS A 77 7.72 -6.63 -19.91
N MET A 78 6.71 -7.41 -20.25
CA MET A 78 5.37 -7.24 -19.70
C MET A 78 5.37 -7.41 -18.18
N LEU A 79 5.95 -8.51 -17.67
CA LEU A 79 6.11 -8.74 -16.23
C LEU A 79 6.87 -7.60 -15.54
N CYS A 80 7.97 -7.11 -16.13
CA CYS A 80 8.73 -6.01 -15.54
C CYS A 80 7.93 -4.72 -15.35
N CYS A 81 6.89 -4.49 -16.16
CA CYS A 81 6.04 -3.31 -16.06
C CYS A 81 4.86 -3.50 -15.10
N PHE A 82 4.45 -4.74 -14.85
CA PHE A 82 3.48 -5.07 -13.81
C PHE A 82 4.10 -5.24 -12.42
N LEU A 83 5.43 -5.34 -12.31
CA LEU A 83 6.10 -5.43 -11.00
C LEU A 83 5.75 -4.24 -10.08
N PRO A 84 5.84 -2.97 -10.52
CA PRO A 84 5.51 -1.84 -9.64
C PRO A 84 4.05 -1.83 -9.12
N PRO A 85 3.00 -2.03 -9.94
CA PRO A 85 1.64 -2.13 -9.41
C PRO A 85 1.45 -3.37 -8.54
N ILE A 86 2.10 -4.51 -8.83
CA ILE A 86 2.02 -5.70 -7.95
C ILE A 86 2.64 -5.39 -6.58
N VAL A 87 3.82 -4.76 -6.56
CA VAL A 87 4.49 -4.34 -5.32
C VAL A 87 3.62 -3.35 -4.55
N TRP A 88 3.01 -2.37 -5.23
CA TRP A 88 2.08 -1.42 -4.61
C TRP A 88 0.91 -2.12 -3.92
N MET A 89 0.24 -3.03 -4.64
CA MET A 89 -0.88 -3.79 -4.09
C MET A 89 -0.44 -4.63 -2.88
N ALA A 90 0.74 -5.25 -2.94
CA ALA A 90 1.30 -6.00 -1.83
C ALA A 90 1.58 -5.12 -0.60
N LEU A 91 2.17 -3.94 -0.77
CA LEU A 91 2.43 -2.98 0.30
C LEU A 91 1.12 -2.58 1.00
N MET A 92 0.12 -2.17 0.23
CA MET A 92 -1.20 -1.77 0.76
C MET A 92 -1.92 -2.90 1.49
N LEU A 93 -1.79 -4.14 1.01
CA LEU A 93 -2.36 -5.33 1.66
C LEU A 93 -1.64 -5.67 2.97
N LEU A 94 -0.32 -5.51 3.01
CA LEU A 94 0.51 -5.81 4.18
C LEU A 94 0.36 -4.75 5.29
N ASP A 95 0.11 -3.50 4.92
CA ASP A 95 -0.12 -2.39 5.87
C ASP A 95 -1.31 -2.65 6.80
N GLY A 96 -2.35 -3.31 6.30
CA GLY A 96 -3.48 -3.78 7.11
C GLY A 96 -4.50 -2.68 7.46
N HIS A 97 -4.12 -1.42 7.59
CA HIS A 97 -5.04 -0.31 7.90
C HIS A 97 -6.21 -0.21 6.92
N TYR A 98 -5.91 -0.30 5.62
CA TYR A 98 -6.91 -0.23 4.58
C TYR A 98 -7.81 -1.46 4.54
N MET A 99 -7.24 -2.64 4.82
CA MET A 99 -8.00 -3.89 4.87
C MET A 99 -8.94 -3.91 6.07
N VAL A 100 -8.47 -3.45 7.23
CA VAL A 100 -9.30 -3.26 8.43
C VAL A 100 -10.42 -2.26 8.13
N CYS A 101 -10.14 -1.13 7.48
CA CYS A 101 -11.19 -0.20 7.08
C CYS A 101 -12.20 -0.86 6.14
N ALA A 102 -11.75 -1.57 5.10
CA ALA A 102 -12.62 -2.22 4.13
C ALA A 102 -13.48 -3.37 4.70
N THR A 103 -13.00 -4.06 5.75
CA THR A 103 -13.72 -5.15 6.43
C THR A 103 -14.58 -4.66 7.59
N THR A 104 -14.33 -3.45 8.10
CA THR A 104 -15.11 -2.82 9.16
C THR A 104 -16.53 -2.56 8.66
N ASN A 105 -17.50 -3.24 9.27
CA ASN A 105 -18.92 -3.14 8.94
C ASN A 105 -19.78 -2.52 10.06
N TRP A 106 -19.15 -1.94 11.08
CA TRP A 106 -19.84 -1.24 12.17
C TRP A 106 -19.70 0.28 12.06
N LEU A 107 -20.66 1.01 12.63
CA LEU A 107 -20.50 2.44 12.90
C LEU A 107 -19.54 2.62 14.08
N GLY A 108 -18.68 3.62 13.97
CA GLY A 108 -17.78 3.96 15.06
C GLY A 108 -17.27 5.38 15.00
N THR A 109 -16.50 5.74 16.02
CA THR A 109 -15.71 6.98 16.07
C THR A 109 -14.26 6.66 15.74
N PHE A 110 -13.63 7.51 14.93
CA PHE A 110 -12.21 7.36 14.63
C PHE A 110 -11.41 7.83 15.83
N GLU A 111 -10.69 6.92 16.47
CA GLU A 111 -9.89 7.21 17.66
C GLU A 111 -8.47 6.67 17.50
N THR A 112 -7.54 7.38 18.13
CA THR A 112 -6.13 6.96 18.19
C THR A 112 -5.91 6.31 19.54
N ALA A 113 -5.55 5.03 19.57
CA ALA A 113 -5.34 4.34 20.84
C ALA A 113 -4.13 4.94 21.59
N ASP A 114 -4.35 5.37 22.84
CA ASP A 114 -3.40 6.13 23.69
C ASP A 114 -2.02 5.48 23.88
N LYS A 115 -1.88 4.17 23.63
CA LYS A 115 -0.65 3.42 23.95
C LYS A 115 0.14 2.96 22.73
N THR A 116 -0.33 3.17 21.49
CA THR A 116 0.34 2.52 20.33
C THR A 116 0.22 3.24 18.98
N TYR A 117 -0.24 4.50 18.93
CA TYR A 117 -0.48 5.22 17.67
C TYR A 117 -1.39 4.43 16.68
N LEU A 118 -2.20 3.51 17.20
CA LEU A 118 -3.08 2.68 16.40
C LEU A 118 -4.32 3.50 16.05
N LYS A 119 -4.50 3.78 14.77
CA LYS A 119 -5.69 4.44 14.20
C LYS A 119 -6.77 3.38 13.96
N TRP A 120 -7.90 3.46 14.64
CA TRP A 120 -8.98 2.47 14.50
C TRP A 120 -10.38 3.10 14.67
N CYS A 121 -11.40 2.34 14.28
CA CYS A 121 -12.80 2.73 14.41
C CYS A 121 -13.42 2.09 15.65
N ALA A 122 -13.52 2.85 16.74
CA ALA A 122 -14.12 2.42 18.00
C ALA A 122 -15.65 2.26 17.84
N PRO A 123 -16.24 1.08 18.11
CA PRO A 123 -17.66 0.84 17.89
C PRO A 123 -18.53 1.60 18.91
N THR A 124 -19.55 2.31 18.42
CA THR A 124 -20.45 3.10 19.31
C THR A 124 -21.63 2.28 19.86
N ASN A 125 -22.04 1.22 19.15
CA ASN A 125 -23.26 0.44 19.46
C ASN A 125 -22.98 -0.99 19.95
N MET A 126 -21.73 -1.29 20.34
CA MET A 126 -21.34 -2.63 20.79
C MET A 126 -21.10 -2.68 22.31
N THR A 127 -21.23 -3.88 22.89
CA THR A 127 -20.95 -4.09 24.31
C THR A 127 -19.46 -3.92 24.59
N VAL A 128 -19.11 -3.35 25.75
CA VAL A 128 -17.71 -3.07 26.15
C VAL A 128 -16.81 -4.31 25.98
N HIS A 129 -17.29 -5.47 26.40
CA HIS A 129 -16.55 -6.73 26.30
C HIS A 129 -16.20 -7.14 24.86
N SER A 130 -17.10 -6.87 23.90
CA SER A 130 -16.83 -7.14 22.47
C SER A 130 -15.86 -6.12 21.86
N SER A 131 -15.92 -4.87 22.30
CA SER A 131 -15.00 -3.82 21.84
C SER A 131 -13.56 -4.05 22.30
N GLU A 132 -13.35 -4.59 23.49
CA GLU A 132 -12.02 -4.93 24.02
C GLU A 132 -11.36 -6.10 23.26
N GLU A 133 -12.15 -7.13 22.91
CA GLU A 133 -11.66 -8.24 22.07
C GLU A 133 -11.27 -7.78 20.67
N LEU A 134 -12.08 -6.91 20.06
CA LEU A 134 -11.80 -6.30 18.75
C LEU A 134 -10.52 -5.46 18.80
N LEU A 135 -10.37 -4.61 19.84
CA LEU A 135 -9.17 -3.82 20.06
C LEU A 135 -7.94 -4.74 20.16
N HIS A 136 -7.99 -5.79 20.99
CA HIS A 136 -6.87 -6.72 21.14
C HIS A 136 -6.50 -7.43 19.83
N HIS A 137 -7.51 -7.81 19.01
CA HIS A 137 -7.29 -8.41 17.71
C HIS A 137 -6.63 -7.43 16.72
N SER A 138 -7.13 -6.19 16.66
CA SER A 138 -6.57 -5.12 15.82
C SER A 138 -5.14 -4.78 16.21
N HIS A 139 -4.82 -4.69 17.51
CA HIS A 139 -3.46 -4.47 17.99
C HIS A 139 -2.52 -5.61 17.56
N ARG A 140 -2.94 -6.87 17.74
CA ARG A 140 -2.13 -8.03 17.34
C ARG A 140 -1.87 -8.03 15.83
N PHE A 141 -2.88 -7.73 15.03
CA PHE A 141 -2.76 -7.65 13.58
C PHE A 141 -1.79 -6.53 13.16
N TYR A 142 -1.93 -5.34 13.75
CA TYR A 142 -1.06 -4.19 13.49
C TYR A 142 0.41 -4.48 13.82
N ILE A 143 0.69 -5.05 15.00
CA ILE A 143 2.06 -5.43 15.39
C ILE A 143 2.64 -6.44 14.40
N LEU A 144 1.87 -7.46 14.01
CA LEU A 144 2.30 -8.46 13.04
C LEU A 144 2.56 -7.85 11.65
N SER A 145 1.73 -6.91 11.22
CA SER A 145 1.91 -6.18 9.95
C SER A 145 3.18 -5.33 9.95
N GLN A 146 3.46 -4.60 11.04
CA GLN A 146 4.68 -3.79 11.13
C GLN A 146 5.95 -4.66 11.20
N VAL A 147 5.92 -5.78 11.93
CA VAL A 147 7.03 -6.74 11.95
C VAL A 147 7.27 -7.34 10.56
N ARG A 148 6.19 -7.68 9.84
CA ARG A 148 6.28 -8.26 8.50
C ARG A 148 6.78 -7.24 7.46
N LYS A 149 6.39 -5.97 7.58
CA LYS A 149 6.95 -4.85 6.79
C LYS A 149 8.45 -4.68 7.03
N LYS A 150 8.90 -4.74 8.29
CA LYS A 150 10.33 -4.54 8.66
C LYS A 150 11.25 -5.66 8.18
N ILE A 151 10.71 -6.83 7.83
CA ILE A 151 11.47 -7.98 7.29
C ILE A 151 11.57 -7.91 5.74
N GLN A 152 10.71 -7.15 5.07
CA GLN A 152 10.64 -7.01 3.62
C GLN A 152 11.42 -5.79 3.08
N LEU A 153 12.00 -4.98 3.97
CA LEU A 153 12.82 -3.79 3.71
C LEU A 153 14.26 -4.07 4.14
#